data_AF-A0A7V5SJ88-F1
#
_entry.id   AF-A0A7V5SJ88-F1
#
_cell.length_a   1.000
_cell.length_b   1.000
_cell.length_c   1.000
_cell.angle_alpha   90.00
_cell.angle_beta   90.00
_cell.angle_gamma   90.00
#
_symmetry.space_group_name_H-M   'P 1'
#
loop_
_entity.id
_entity.type
_entity.pdbx_description
1 polymer ?
#
loop_
_entity_poly.entity_id
_entity_poly.type
_entity_poly.pdbx_seq_one_letter_code
_entity_poly.pdbx_strand_id
1 'polypeptide(L)'
;MPNGGVAIGIAIAGILFLLFLQLPGWVRLWRCVKGWQRGALFLGGVTVQLPFVYWLLLYKAVPMELPRLVWYGAWVWALVGAFVSIGVGLEGMFRNRRKSASVSGFSSVEQQRRQFIRYAVLSGISLVASTQLLATTQRRRHVEFVELPVVGLAPELEGLTIGVLSDIHSGPFMQRSQIERFRRELEELGCDVIVLPGDFIINRTAEIYPCSEALAGLKAPLGVFAVTGNHDYFGGDVERVCYELEQAGIRFLRNEAVSIGRNGATVTLAGLDDFYARSLPEYVERGRDLDGVLSVWERQVQGMGSPRIVLCHRPYYFEPLVLLGADAVIAGHTHGGQIVVAEIGSLSLSPAGIVSPYVAGTYWSTLVSRRWMYVTRGIGTVGIPIRWNAPPEITHIRLVPAVEEA
;
A
#
# COMPACT_ATOMS: atom_id res chain seq x y z
N MET A 1 10.05 -13.50 -24.26
CA MET A 1 10.81 -12.23 -24.23
C MET A 1 10.67 -11.65 -22.83
N PRO A 2 11.72 -11.09 -22.19
CA PRO A 2 11.58 -10.55 -20.83
C PRO A 2 10.50 -9.46 -20.85
N ASN A 3 9.51 -9.57 -19.97
CA ASN A 3 8.39 -8.63 -19.86
C ASN A 3 8.93 -7.19 -19.78
N GLY A 4 8.35 -6.26 -20.55
CA GLY A 4 8.79 -4.86 -20.59
C GLY A 4 8.94 -4.20 -19.20
N GLY A 5 8.17 -4.65 -18.20
CA GLY A 5 8.32 -4.23 -16.80
C GLY A 5 9.65 -4.62 -16.15
N VAL A 6 10.25 -5.76 -16.51
CA VAL A 6 11.58 -6.16 -16.03
C VAL A 6 12.66 -5.30 -16.66
N ALA A 7 12.54 -4.98 -17.95
CA ALA A 7 13.48 -4.08 -18.64
C ALA A 7 13.38 -2.64 -18.11
N ILE A 8 12.16 -2.16 -17.83
CA ILE A 8 11.91 -0.85 -17.20
C ILE A 8 12.46 -0.85 -15.76
N GLY A 9 12.26 -1.93 -14.99
CA GLY A 9 12.82 -2.08 -13.65
C GLY A 9 14.35 -2.08 -13.63
N ILE A 10 15.00 -2.76 -14.60
CA ILE A 10 16.45 -2.73 -14.78
C ILE A 10 16.92 -1.32 -15.19
N ALA A 11 16.20 -0.64 -16.07
CA ALA A 11 16.54 0.72 -16.49
C ALA A 11 16.40 1.72 -15.33
N ILE A 12 15.32 1.65 -14.55
CA ILE A 12 15.09 2.50 -13.37
C ILE A 12 16.14 2.22 -12.30
N ALA A 13 16.47 0.94 -12.03
CA ALA A 13 17.51 0.57 -11.07
C ALA A 13 18.91 1.05 -11.53
N GLY A 14 19.22 0.94 -12.83
CA GLY A 14 20.44 1.50 -13.41
C GLY A 14 20.49 3.02 -13.32
N ILE A 15 19.37 3.71 -13.53
CA ILE A 15 19.25 5.17 -13.38
C ILE A 15 19.41 5.58 -11.91
N LEU A 16 18.79 4.87 -10.97
CA LEU A 16 18.95 5.13 -9.53
C LEU A 16 20.39 4.84 -9.06
N PHE A 17 21.04 3.81 -9.60
CA PHE A 17 22.46 3.51 -9.39
C PHE A 17 23.37 4.63 -9.92
N LEU A 18 23.12 5.12 -11.14
CA LEU A 18 23.85 6.23 -11.74
C LEU A 18 23.60 7.55 -11.00
N LEU A 19 22.36 7.83 -10.58
CA LEU A 19 22.01 9.01 -9.80
C LEU A 19 22.67 8.97 -8.41
N PHE A 20 22.69 7.82 -7.75
CA PHE A 20 23.38 7.63 -6.46
C PHE A 20 24.90 7.85 -6.58
N LEU A 21 25.53 7.31 -7.63
CA LEU A 21 26.96 7.55 -7.93
C LEU A 21 27.26 9.00 -8.32
N GLN A 22 26.29 9.70 -8.92
CA GLN A 22 26.43 11.10 -9.36
C GLN A 22 25.97 12.13 -8.35
N LEU A 23 25.47 11.75 -7.17
CA LEU A 23 25.21 12.71 -6.11
C LEU A 23 26.55 13.40 -5.74
N PRO A 24 26.63 14.74 -5.80
CA PRO A 24 27.85 15.49 -5.47
C PRO A 24 28.44 15.16 -4.09
N GLY A 25 27.61 14.63 -3.19
CA GLY A 25 27.99 14.11 -1.88
C GLY A 25 28.93 12.90 -1.93
N TRP A 26 28.71 11.93 -2.83
CA TRP A 26 29.55 10.71 -2.93
C TRP A 26 30.95 11.01 -3.45
N VAL A 27 31.06 11.82 -4.50
CA VAL A 27 32.36 12.25 -5.04
C VAL A 27 33.16 13.04 -4.00
N ARG A 28 32.48 13.85 -3.18
CA ARG A 28 33.13 14.58 -2.08
C ARG A 28 33.51 13.66 -0.92
N LEU A 29 32.63 12.76 -0.49
CA LEU A 29 32.88 11.77 0.55
C LEU A 29 34.09 10.88 0.17
N TRP A 30 34.12 10.39 -1.07
CA TRP A 30 35.22 9.59 -1.63
C TRP A 30 36.56 10.33 -1.65
N ARG A 31 36.54 11.65 -1.90
CA ARG A 31 37.71 12.52 -1.81
C ARG A 31 38.16 12.78 -0.37
N CYS A 32 37.26 12.68 0.61
CA CYS A 32 37.54 12.90 2.04
C CYS A 32 38.06 11.65 2.79
N VAL A 33 37.82 10.44 2.27
CA VAL A 33 38.30 9.18 2.88
C VAL A 33 39.56 8.64 2.19
N LYS A 34 40.45 7.99 2.96
CA LYS A 34 41.74 7.44 2.47
C LYS A 34 41.83 5.92 2.63
N GLY A 35 42.55 5.27 1.71
CA GLY A 35 42.98 3.87 1.81
C GLY A 35 41.83 2.89 2.09
N TRP A 36 41.95 2.13 3.18
CA TRP A 36 41.00 1.09 3.61
C TRP A 36 39.56 1.59 3.78
N GLN A 37 39.36 2.87 4.09
CA GLN A 37 38.03 3.48 4.24
C GLN A 37 37.26 3.56 2.92
N ARG A 38 37.95 3.73 1.79
CA ARG A 38 37.33 3.68 0.44
C ARG A 38 36.87 2.27 0.11
N GLY A 39 37.69 1.28 0.47
CA GLY A 39 37.33 -0.14 0.37
C GLY A 39 36.11 -0.47 1.21
N ALA A 40 36.07 -0.02 2.47
CA ALA A 40 34.92 -0.23 3.36
C ALA A 40 33.65 0.47 2.88
N LEU A 41 33.74 1.70 2.36
CA LEU A 41 32.60 2.42 1.77
C LEU A 41 32.08 1.74 0.50
N PHE A 42 32.97 1.28 -0.38
CA PHE A 42 32.59 0.53 -1.57
C PHE A 42 31.96 -0.82 -1.21
N LEU A 43 32.60 -1.58 -0.32
CA LEU A 43 32.12 -2.89 0.12
C LEU A 43 30.76 -2.75 0.83
N GLY A 44 30.62 -1.75 1.71
CA GLY A 44 29.37 -1.42 2.40
C GLY A 44 28.27 -0.98 1.43
N GLY A 45 28.59 -0.16 0.43
CA GLY A 45 27.66 0.21 -0.63
C GLY A 45 27.19 -1.00 -1.43
N VAL A 46 28.10 -1.91 -1.79
CA VAL A 46 27.76 -3.15 -2.51
C VAL A 46 26.93 -4.09 -1.62
N THR A 47 27.34 -4.35 -0.38
CA THR A 47 26.63 -5.29 0.52
C THR A 47 25.25 -4.81 0.94
N VAL A 48 25.04 -3.50 1.07
CA VAL A 48 23.72 -2.92 1.35
C VAL A 48 22.77 -3.08 0.15
N GLN A 49 23.31 -3.09 -1.06
CA GLN A 49 22.53 -3.20 -2.29
C GLN A 49 22.31 -4.65 -2.73
N LEU A 50 23.13 -5.61 -2.29
CA LEU A 50 22.97 -7.03 -2.62
C LEU A 50 21.58 -7.58 -2.23
N PRO A 51 21.03 -7.29 -1.03
CA PRO A 51 19.66 -7.66 -0.69
C PRO A 51 18.60 -7.00 -1.58
N PHE A 52 18.80 -5.73 -1.96
CA PHE A 52 17.90 -5.00 -2.86
C PHE A 52 17.91 -5.58 -4.28
N VAL A 53 19.10 -5.83 -4.84
CA VAL A 53 19.30 -6.45 -6.16
C VAL A 53 18.78 -7.88 -6.17
N TYR A 54 19.04 -8.66 -5.11
CA TYR A 54 18.49 -10.00 -4.94
C TYR A 54 16.95 -9.95 -4.86
N TRP A 55 16.37 -9.03 -4.09
CA TRP A 55 14.91 -8.86 -4.04
C TRP A 55 14.32 -8.51 -5.40
N LEU A 56 14.94 -7.55 -6.09
CA LEU A 56 14.46 -7.04 -7.38
C LEU A 56 14.57 -8.07 -8.51
N LEU A 57 15.64 -8.87 -8.54
CA LEU A 57 15.97 -9.72 -9.68
C LEU A 57 15.78 -11.23 -9.42
N LEU A 58 15.95 -11.68 -8.18
CA LEU A 58 16.17 -13.10 -7.88
C LEU A 58 15.20 -13.67 -6.86
N TYR A 59 14.47 -12.86 -6.07
CA TYR A 59 13.57 -13.37 -5.03
C TYR A 59 12.49 -14.31 -5.57
N LYS A 60 12.00 -14.06 -6.79
CA LYS A 60 11.05 -14.97 -7.46
C LYS A 60 11.67 -16.31 -7.88
N ALA A 61 12.99 -16.36 -8.13
CA ALA A 61 13.67 -17.53 -8.67
C ALA A 61 14.43 -18.34 -7.61
N VAL A 62 14.92 -17.71 -6.54
CA VAL A 62 15.73 -18.35 -5.50
C VAL A 62 15.24 -17.84 -4.15
N PRO A 63 14.44 -18.57 -3.36
CA PRO A 63 13.97 -18.12 -2.06
C PRO A 63 15.11 -18.19 -1.02
N MET A 64 15.55 -17.04 -0.54
CA MET A 64 16.48 -16.93 0.58
C MET A 64 15.65 -16.76 1.84
N GLU A 65 15.66 -17.76 2.71
CA GLU A 65 15.10 -17.69 4.07
C GLU A 65 16.05 -16.90 4.99
N LEU A 66 16.28 -15.62 4.65
CA LEU A 66 17.03 -14.75 5.54
C LEU A 66 16.15 -14.30 6.71
N PRO A 67 16.66 -14.33 7.96
CA PRO A 67 15.93 -13.81 9.11
C PRO A 67 15.48 -12.36 8.85
N ARG A 68 14.25 -12.00 9.28
CA ARG A 68 13.68 -10.64 9.15
C ARG A 68 14.65 -9.53 9.59
N LEU A 69 15.45 -9.79 10.62
CA LEU A 69 16.51 -8.90 11.11
C LEU A 69 17.57 -8.55 10.06
N VAL A 70 17.94 -9.47 9.18
CA VAL A 70 18.90 -9.23 8.11
C VAL A 70 18.31 -8.28 7.07
N TRP A 71 17.04 -8.47 6.73
CA TRP A 71 16.30 -7.58 5.83
C TRP A 71 16.14 -6.18 6.42
N TYR A 72 15.69 -6.07 7.67
CA TYR A 72 15.60 -4.79 8.36
C TYR A 72 16.96 -4.11 8.47
N GLY A 73 18.02 -4.87 8.78
CA GLY A 73 19.39 -4.37 8.82
C GLY A 73 19.82 -3.76 7.48
N ALA A 74 19.60 -4.47 6.38
CA ALA A 74 19.93 -3.96 5.04
C ALA A 74 19.19 -2.65 4.71
N TRP A 75 17.90 -2.57 5.00
CA TRP A 75 17.09 -1.37 4.77
C TRP A 75 17.51 -0.18 5.65
N VAL A 76 17.78 -0.42 6.93
CA VAL A 76 18.29 0.61 7.85
C VAL A 76 19.62 1.16 7.35
N TRP A 77 20.54 0.29 6.90
CA TRP A 77 21.82 0.73 6.34
C TRP A 77 21.68 1.50 5.03
N ALA A 78 20.74 1.13 4.15
CA ALA A 78 20.43 1.87 2.93
C ALA A 78 19.92 3.28 3.23
N LEU A 79 18.99 3.41 4.19
CA LEU A 79 18.45 4.69 4.64
C LEU A 79 19.53 5.56 5.30
N VAL A 80 20.36 5.00 6.18
CA VAL A 80 21.50 5.72 6.79
C VAL A 80 22.46 6.21 5.71
N GLY A 81 22.78 5.38 4.70
CA GLY A 81 23.60 5.77 3.57
C GLY A 81 23.02 6.94 2.76
N ALA A 82 21.71 6.92 2.51
CA ALA A 82 21.01 8.02 1.84
C ALA A 82 21.04 9.32 2.66
N PHE A 83 20.74 9.25 3.96
CA PHE A 83 20.78 10.42 4.86
C PHE A 83 22.17 11.04 4.99
N VAL A 84 23.22 10.23 5.14
CA VAL A 84 24.61 10.70 5.17
C VAL A 84 24.97 11.39 3.85
N SER A 85 24.54 10.83 2.72
CA SER A 85 24.77 11.41 1.39
C SER A 85 24.10 12.78 1.21
N ILE A 86 22.87 12.91 1.70
CA ILE A 86 22.11 14.17 1.69
C ILE A 86 22.78 15.20 2.62
N GLY A 87 23.14 14.83 3.84
CA GLY A 87 23.79 15.72 4.81
C GLY A 87 25.11 16.29 4.31
N VAL A 88 25.96 15.44 3.73
CA VAL A 88 27.24 15.85 3.11
C VAL A 88 27.00 16.73 1.86
N GLY A 89 25.94 16.46 1.10
CA GLY A 89 25.50 17.29 -0.02
C GLY A 89 25.10 18.71 0.43
N LEU A 90 24.29 18.81 1.48
CA LEU A 90 23.80 20.08 2.04
C LEU A 90 24.93 20.90 2.68
N GLU A 91 25.78 20.29 3.51
CA GLU A 91 26.96 20.95 4.08
C GLU A 91 27.87 21.49 2.95
N GLY A 92 27.98 20.71 1.87
CA GLY A 92 28.65 21.09 0.65
C GLY A 92 28.09 22.31 -0.09
N MET A 93 26.79 22.58 0.01
CA MET A 93 26.15 23.79 -0.53
C MET A 93 26.41 25.01 0.35
N PHE A 94 26.37 24.84 1.68
CA PHE A 94 26.60 25.94 2.62
C PHE A 94 28.07 26.35 2.72
N ARG A 95 29.02 25.42 2.53
CA ARG A 95 30.46 25.73 2.52
C ARG A 95 30.90 26.53 1.29
N ASN A 96 30.18 26.40 0.17
CA ASN A 96 30.41 27.22 -1.02
C ASN A 96 29.93 28.68 -0.85
N ARG A 97 29.02 28.96 0.10
CA ARG A 97 28.63 30.33 0.47
C ARG A 97 29.57 31.01 1.47
N ARG A 98 30.43 30.26 2.18
CA ARG A 98 31.38 30.81 3.18
C ARG A 98 32.78 31.14 2.64
N LYS A 99 32.99 31.09 1.32
CA LYS A 99 34.28 31.50 0.70
C LYS A 99 34.47 33.02 0.56
N SER A 100 33.62 33.84 1.18
CA SER A 100 33.83 35.29 1.33
C SER A 100 33.60 35.70 2.78
N ALA A 101 34.59 35.45 3.64
CA ALA A 101 34.85 36.17 4.89
C ALA A 101 36.11 35.57 5.52
N SER A 102 37.18 36.36 5.61
CA SER A 102 38.45 35.99 6.21
C SER A 102 38.56 36.47 7.67
N VAL A 103 39.48 35.80 8.39
CA VAL A 103 40.19 36.18 9.64
C VAL A 103 39.50 35.93 11.00
N SER A 104 39.99 34.91 11.73
CA SER A 104 40.78 35.04 12.97
C SER A 104 40.94 33.65 13.63
N GLY A 105 42.19 33.22 13.78
CA GLY A 105 42.55 31.95 14.42
C GLY A 105 42.76 32.14 15.92
N PHE A 106 42.32 31.14 16.69
CA PHE A 106 42.45 30.90 18.14
C PHE A 106 41.19 31.00 19.02
N SER A 107 40.10 31.65 18.59
CA SER A 107 38.75 31.46 19.18
C SER A 107 37.91 30.41 18.44
N SER A 108 38.36 30.01 17.25
CA SER A 108 37.57 29.25 16.29
C SER A 108 37.33 27.80 16.68
N VAL A 109 38.27 27.11 17.34
CA VAL A 109 38.14 25.68 17.67
C VAL A 109 37.16 25.45 18.83
N GLU A 110 37.26 26.25 19.90
CA GLU A 110 36.31 26.22 21.03
C GLU A 110 34.90 26.61 20.56
N GLN A 111 34.79 27.62 19.70
CA GLN A 111 33.53 28.08 19.14
C GLN A 111 32.94 27.07 18.14
N GLN A 112 33.77 26.42 17.31
CA GLN A 112 33.37 25.30 16.44
C GLN A 112 32.94 24.08 17.26
N ARG A 113 33.63 23.75 18.36
CA ARG A 113 33.26 22.66 19.27
C ARG A 113 31.92 22.94 19.94
N ARG A 114 31.69 24.18 20.43
CA ARG A 114 30.42 24.60 21.03
C ARG A 114 29.28 24.60 20.02
N GLN A 115 29.52 25.05 18.79
CA GLN A 115 28.53 24.99 17.70
C GLN A 115 28.23 23.54 17.31
N PHE A 116 29.25 22.69 17.18
CA PHE A 116 29.09 21.26 16.90
C PHE A 116 28.29 20.57 17.99
N ILE A 117 28.61 20.78 19.27
CA ILE A 117 27.87 20.22 20.41
C ILE A 117 26.42 20.74 20.41
N ARG A 118 26.20 22.03 20.19
CA ARG A 118 24.83 22.60 20.10
C ARG A 118 24.03 21.96 18.96
N TYR A 119 24.60 21.83 17.77
CA TYR A 119 23.91 21.17 16.65
C TYR A 119 23.72 19.68 16.91
N ALA A 120 24.69 18.97 17.47
CA ALA A 120 24.54 17.56 17.83
C ALA A 120 23.45 17.33 18.88
N VAL A 121 23.36 18.20 19.89
CA VAL A 121 22.29 18.15 20.91
C VAL A 121 20.94 18.49 20.29
N LEU A 122 20.84 19.56 19.49
CA LEU A 122 19.59 19.93 18.80
C LEU A 122 19.14 18.84 17.82
N SER A 123 20.05 18.27 17.04
CA SER A 123 19.75 17.14 16.15
C SER A 123 19.37 15.88 16.93
N GLY A 124 20.01 15.60 18.05
CA GLY A 124 19.66 14.50 18.95
C GLY A 124 18.26 14.67 19.56
N ILE A 125 17.94 15.87 20.04
CA ILE A 125 16.60 16.22 20.55
C ILE A 125 15.56 16.12 19.44
N SER A 126 15.84 16.67 18.25
CA SER A 126 14.94 16.55 17.10
C SER A 126 14.74 15.10 16.68
N LEU A 127 15.78 14.28 16.65
CA LEU A 127 15.66 12.86 16.33
C LEU A 127 14.84 12.11 17.38
N VAL A 128 15.08 12.35 18.68
CA VAL A 128 14.29 11.77 19.76
C VAL A 128 12.83 12.23 19.71
N ALA A 129 12.58 13.53 19.52
CA ALA A 129 11.23 14.07 19.42
C ALA A 129 10.49 13.58 18.16
N SER A 130 11.17 13.50 17.02
CA SER A 130 10.62 12.94 15.78
C SER A 130 10.35 11.45 15.93
N THR A 131 11.26 10.67 16.51
CA THR A 131 11.04 9.23 16.76
C THR A 131 9.94 8.97 17.78
N GLN A 132 9.83 9.78 18.85
CA GLN A 132 8.71 9.71 19.80
C GLN A 132 7.40 10.11 19.14
N LEU A 133 7.37 11.17 18.33
CA LEU A 133 6.19 11.59 17.59
C LEU A 133 5.75 10.54 16.57
N LEU A 134 6.70 9.90 15.88
CA LEU A 134 6.42 8.78 14.97
C LEU A 134 5.94 7.53 15.71
N ALA A 135 6.52 7.24 16.88
CA ALA A 135 6.07 6.12 17.71
C ALA A 135 4.68 6.36 18.30
N THR A 136 4.30 7.60 18.60
CA THR A 136 2.95 7.94 19.08
C THR A 136 1.93 8.04 17.94
N THR A 137 2.31 8.46 16.73
CA THR A 137 1.41 8.44 15.56
C THR A 137 1.20 7.02 15.02
N GLN A 138 2.18 6.11 15.16
CA GLN A 138 2.01 4.69 14.86
C GLN A 138 1.13 3.94 15.87
N ARG A 139 0.82 4.52 17.04
CA ARG A 139 -0.21 4.03 17.97
C ARG A 139 -1.64 4.40 17.54
N ARG A 140 -1.84 4.96 16.34
CA ARG A 140 -3.18 5.19 15.78
C ARG A 140 -3.94 3.86 15.75
N ARG A 141 -5.23 3.95 16.11
CA ARG A 141 -6.16 2.81 16.10
C ARG A 141 -6.11 2.17 14.72
N HIS A 142 -5.92 0.86 14.69
CA HIS A 142 -5.98 0.08 13.45
C HIS A 142 -7.39 0.05 12.86
N VAL A 143 -8.41 0.43 13.63
CA VAL A 143 -9.80 0.46 13.21
C VAL A 143 -10.23 1.88 12.81
N GLU A 144 -10.72 2.03 11.58
CA GLU A 144 -11.34 3.26 11.06
C GLU A 144 -12.86 3.07 10.99
N PHE A 145 -13.62 4.06 11.46
CA PHE A 145 -15.08 4.07 11.37
C PHE A 145 -15.51 5.05 10.29
N VAL A 146 -16.26 4.57 9.30
CA VAL A 146 -16.59 5.32 8.08
C VAL A 146 -18.07 5.22 7.81
N GLU A 147 -18.68 6.34 7.41
CA GLU A 147 -20.01 6.34 6.83
C GLU A 147 -19.88 6.33 5.31
N LEU A 148 -20.54 5.36 4.66
CA LEU A 148 -20.57 5.26 3.21
C LEU A 148 -21.98 5.61 2.72
N PRO A 149 -22.17 6.78 2.10
CA PRO A 149 -23.46 7.17 1.56
C PRO A 149 -23.81 6.33 0.33
N VAL A 150 -25.04 5.83 0.28
CA VAL A 150 -25.56 5.02 -0.82
C VAL A 150 -26.88 5.60 -1.31
N VAL A 151 -26.98 5.88 -2.61
CA VAL A 151 -28.21 6.37 -3.22
C VAL A 151 -29.28 5.28 -3.23
N GLY A 152 -30.53 5.64 -2.94
CA GLY A 152 -31.63 4.68 -2.92
C GLY A 152 -31.51 3.61 -1.83
N LEU A 153 -30.72 3.86 -0.78
CA LEU A 153 -30.64 2.97 0.37
C LEU A 153 -32.00 2.94 1.10
N ALA A 154 -32.58 1.75 1.21
CA ALA A 154 -33.82 1.56 1.95
C ALA A 154 -33.62 1.86 3.45
N PRO A 155 -34.60 2.47 4.15
CA PRO A 155 -34.49 2.78 5.58
C PRO A 155 -34.12 1.59 6.47
N GLU A 156 -34.57 0.39 6.12
CA GLU A 156 -34.28 -0.86 6.83
C GLU A 156 -32.78 -1.24 6.78
N LEU A 157 -32.06 -0.75 5.77
CA LEU A 157 -30.64 -0.99 5.54
C LEU A 157 -29.76 0.14 6.05
N GLU A 158 -30.33 1.26 6.53
CA GLU A 158 -29.57 2.29 7.20
C GLU A 158 -28.89 1.71 8.45
N GLY A 159 -27.59 1.95 8.58
CA GLY A 159 -26.80 1.39 9.66
C GLY A 159 -26.39 -0.06 9.46
N LEU A 160 -26.65 -0.69 8.29
CA LEU A 160 -26.00 -1.95 7.94
C LEU A 160 -24.48 -1.75 7.93
N THR A 161 -23.76 -2.68 8.54
CA THR A 161 -22.32 -2.56 8.78
C THR A 161 -21.51 -3.53 7.93
N ILE A 162 -20.40 -3.03 7.37
CA ILE A 162 -19.48 -3.78 6.53
C ILE A 162 -18.08 -3.67 7.14
N GLY A 163 -17.52 -4.80 7.58
CA GLY A 163 -16.13 -4.90 7.99
C GLY A 163 -15.23 -5.10 6.77
N VAL A 164 -14.13 -4.35 6.66
CA VAL A 164 -13.19 -4.42 5.54
C VAL A 164 -11.80 -4.82 6.04
N LEU A 165 -11.21 -5.82 5.38
CA LEU A 165 -9.83 -6.22 5.59
C LEU A 165 -9.19 -6.57 4.25
N SER A 166 -8.17 -5.83 3.84
CA SER A 166 -7.59 -5.90 2.50
C SER A 166 -6.07 -5.94 2.53
N ASP A 167 -5.47 -6.29 1.39
CA ASP A 167 -4.03 -6.19 1.12
C ASP A 167 -3.23 -6.87 2.23
N ILE A 168 -3.61 -8.11 2.55
CA ILE A 168 -3.04 -8.87 3.66
C ILE A 168 -1.57 -9.16 3.39
N HIS A 169 -1.24 -9.51 2.14
CA HIS A 169 0.12 -9.83 1.72
C HIS A 169 0.81 -10.80 2.67
N SER A 170 0.15 -11.93 2.89
CA SER A 170 0.72 -13.05 3.61
C SER A 170 2.09 -13.39 3.02
N GLY A 171 3.08 -13.59 3.88
CA GLY A 171 4.46 -13.79 3.47
C GLY A 171 5.46 -13.42 4.56
N PRO A 172 6.72 -13.09 4.20
CA PRO A 172 7.80 -12.88 5.17
C PRO A 172 7.53 -11.78 6.22
N PHE A 173 6.71 -10.79 5.87
CA PHE A 173 6.44 -9.61 6.70
C PHE A 173 5.03 -9.61 7.32
N MET A 174 4.15 -10.49 6.87
CA MET A 174 2.82 -10.71 7.45
C MET A 174 2.64 -12.21 7.71
N GLN A 175 2.95 -12.62 8.94
CA GLN A 175 2.84 -14.02 9.36
C GLN A 175 1.44 -14.34 9.87
N ARG A 176 1.09 -15.63 9.85
CA ARG A 176 -0.19 -16.17 10.35
C ARG A 176 -0.66 -15.53 11.66
N SER A 177 0.19 -15.45 12.68
CA SER A 177 -0.18 -14.89 13.99
C SER A 177 -0.54 -13.39 13.95
N GLN A 178 0.03 -12.63 13.01
CA GLN A 178 -0.32 -11.23 12.79
C GLN A 178 -1.69 -11.13 12.11
N ILE A 179 -1.95 -11.98 11.12
CA ILE A 179 -3.24 -12.07 10.42
C ILE A 179 -4.34 -12.49 11.39
N GLU A 180 -4.10 -13.48 12.25
CA GLU A 180 -5.04 -13.92 13.31
C GLU A 180 -5.35 -12.80 14.32
N ARG A 181 -4.42 -11.89 14.57
CA ARG A 181 -4.67 -10.71 15.41
C ARG A 181 -5.66 -9.77 14.71
N PHE A 182 -5.40 -9.41 13.45
CA PHE A 182 -6.30 -8.55 12.69
C PHE A 182 -7.67 -9.21 12.44
N ARG A 183 -7.73 -10.53 12.23
CA ARG A 183 -8.99 -11.27 12.16
C ARG A 183 -9.82 -11.08 13.42
N ARG A 184 -9.21 -11.26 14.61
CA ARG A 184 -9.90 -11.08 15.89
C ARG A 184 -10.38 -9.65 16.08
N GLU A 185 -9.53 -8.66 15.79
CA GLU A 185 -9.91 -7.25 15.84
C GLU A 185 -11.10 -6.94 14.91
N LEU A 186 -11.15 -7.55 13.71
CA LEU A 186 -12.27 -7.42 12.78
C LEU A 186 -13.56 -8.11 13.30
N GLU A 187 -13.44 -9.29 13.90
CA GLU A 187 -14.58 -10.02 14.48
C GLU A 187 -15.19 -9.29 15.68
N GLU A 188 -14.35 -8.65 16.51
CA GLU A 188 -14.79 -7.84 17.65
C GLU A 188 -15.65 -6.63 17.25
N LEU A 189 -15.59 -6.20 15.98
CA LEU A 189 -16.45 -5.14 15.45
C LEU A 189 -17.90 -5.59 15.24
N GLY A 190 -18.16 -6.90 15.14
CA GLY A 190 -19.52 -7.45 15.03
C GLY A 190 -20.28 -7.00 13.78
N CYS A 191 -19.59 -6.79 12.65
CA CYS A 191 -20.22 -6.31 11.42
C CYS A 191 -21.20 -7.31 10.81
N ASP A 192 -22.22 -6.80 10.10
CA ASP A 192 -23.24 -7.63 9.42
C ASP A 192 -22.65 -8.41 8.25
N VAL A 193 -21.74 -7.80 7.49
CA VAL A 193 -21.01 -8.37 6.35
C VAL A 193 -19.52 -8.13 6.55
N ILE A 194 -18.68 -9.03 6.05
CA ILE A 194 -17.25 -8.77 5.90
C ILE A 194 -16.87 -8.86 4.43
N VAL A 195 -16.06 -7.91 3.97
CA VAL A 195 -15.53 -7.88 2.60
C VAL A 195 -14.01 -7.83 2.61
N LEU A 196 -13.38 -8.56 1.68
CA LEU A 196 -11.94 -8.71 1.55
C LEU A 196 -11.49 -8.30 0.13
N PRO A 197 -11.18 -7.01 -0.10
CA PRO A 197 -10.81 -6.48 -1.42
C PRO A 197 -9.42 -6.88 -1.95
N GLY A 198 -9.07 -8.18 -1.96
CA GLY A 198 -7.91 -8.72 -2.68
C GLY A 198 -6.53 -8.56 -2.03
N ASP A 199 -5.53 -9.10 -2.72
CA ASP A 199 -4.11 -9.12 -2.34
C ASP A 199 -3.81 -9.90 -1.05
N PHE A 200 -4.14 -11.19 -1.09
CA PHE A 200 -3.94 -12.12 0.02
C PHE A 200 -2.49 -12.60 0.13
N ILE A 201 -1.81 -12.75 -1.02
CA ILE A 201 -0.40 -13.16 -1.09
C ILE A 201 0.50 -12.02 -1.59
N ILE A 202 1.82 -12.21 -1.52
CA ILE A 202 2.78 -11.26 -2.12
C ILE A 202 3.22 -11.80 -3.47
N ASN A 203 3.94 -12.92 -3.48
CA ASN A 203 4.77 -13.30 -4.60
C ASN A 203 4.80 -14.81 -4.87
N ARG A 204 4.23 -15.64 -3.98
CA ARG A 204 4.21 -17.10 -4.12
C ARG A 204 2.87 -17.68 -3.71
N THR A 205 2.34 -18.64 -4.48
CA THR A 205 1.11 -19.38 -4.14
C THR A 205 1.16 -19.96 -2.72
N ALA A 206 2.30 -20.51 -2.28
CA ALA A 206 2.43 -21.11 -0.95
C ALA A 206 2.24 -20.12 0.22
N GLU A 207 2.27 -18.82 -0.05
CA GLU A 207 1.99 -17.80 0.95
C GLU A 207 0.50 -17.75 1.33
N ILE A 208 -0.39 -18.40 0.55
CA ILE A 208 -1.82 -18.47 0.88
C ILE A 208 -2.10 -19.32 2.11
N TYR A 209 -1.36 -20.40 2.35
CA TYR A 209 -1.64 -21.35 3.43
C TYR A 209 -1.68 -20.69 4.82
N PRO A 210 -0.68 -19.90 5.25
CA PRO A 210 -0.78 -19.18 6.52
C PRO A 210 -1.89 -18.12 6.55
N CYS A 211 -2.33 -17.61 5.39
CA CYS A 211 -3.45 -16.67 5.29
C CYS A 211 -4.80 -17.37 5.46
N SER A 212 -5.05 -18.45 4.72
CA SER A 212 -6.28 -19.24 4.81
C SER A 212 -6.43 -19.86 6.20
N GLU A 213 -5.34 -20.39 6.78
CA GLU A 213 -5.33 -20.88 8.16
C GLU A 213 -5.66 -19.79 9.19
N ALA A 214 -5.15 -18.57 9.00
CA ALA A 214 -5.39 -17.46 9.91
C ALA A 214 -6.83 -16.92 9.81
N LEU A 215 -7.39 -16.91 8.61
CA LEU A 215 -8.75 -16.44 8.31
C LEU A 215 -9.83 -17.51 8.53
N ALA A 216 -9.44 -18.78 8.69
CA ALA A 216 -10.36 -19.87 8.95
C ALA A 216 -11.27 -19.56 10.14
N GLY A 217 -12.58 -19.72 9.92
CA GLY A 217 -13.59 -19.47 10.93
C GLY A 217 -14.07 -18.01 11.02
N LEU A 218 -13.53 -17.09 10.20
CA LEU A 218 -14.08 -15.75 10.03
C LEU A 218 -15.54 -15.82 9.56
N LYS A 219 -16.44 -15.18 10.29
CA LYS A 219 -17.89 -15.21 10.01
C LYS A 219 -18.52 -13.86 10.23
N ALA A 220 -19.52 -13.57 9.41
CA ALA A 220 -20.44 -12.45 9.59
C ALA A 220 -21.88 -12.94 9.28
N PRO A 221 -22.91 -12.35 9.90
CA PRO A 221 -24.30 -12.79 9.74
C PRO A 221 -24.78 -12.90 8.28
N LEU A 222 -24.36 -11.97 7.43
CA LEU A 222 -24.75 -11.89 6.01
C LEU A 222 -23.66 -12.40 5.06
N GLY A 223 -22.58 -12.97 5.59
CA GLY A 223 -21.51 -13.61 4.83
C GLY A 223 -20.19 -12.85 4.79
N VAL A 224 -19.14 -13.56 4.34
CA VAL A 224 -17.79 -13.05 4.14
C VAL A 224 -17.44 -13.19 2.67
N PHE A 225 -17.16 -12.06 2.02
CA PHE A 225 -16.98 -12.00 0.57
C PHE A 225 -15.58 -11.48 0.21
N ALA A 226 -14.99 -12.02 -0.85
CA ALA A 226 -13.69 -11.59 -1.34
C ALA A 226 -13.72 -11.30 -2.84
N VAL A 227 -12.81 -10.43 -3.28
CA VAL A 227 -12.38 -10.34 -4.67
C VAL A 227 -10.89 -10.60 -4.74
N THR A 228 -10.36 -10.88 -5.92
CA THR A 228 -8.90 -11.03 -6.09
C THR A 228 -8.24 -9.66 -6.21
N GLY A 229 -6.96 -9.61 -5.87
CA GLY A 229 -6.07 -8.50 -6.19
C GLY A 229 -5.00 -8.89 -7.20
N ASN A 230 -4.18 -7.93 -7.60
CA ASN A 230 -3.15 -8.16 -8.62
C ASN A 230 -2.04 -9.09 -8.14
N HIS A 231 -1.68 -9.08 -6.85
CA HIS A 231 -0.67 -9.96 -6.29
C HIS A 231 -1.13 -11.43 -6.26
N ASP A 232 -2.45 -11.68 -6.17
CA ASP A 232 -2.99 -13.04 -6.22
C ASP A 232 -2.74 -13.70 -7.58
N TYR A 233 -2.71 -12.90 -8.65
CA TYR A 233 -2.31 -13.33 -10.00
C TYR A 233 -0.80 -13.29 -10.23
N PHE A 234 -0.13 -12.21 -9.82
CA PHE A 234 1.30 -12.02 -10.10
C PHE A 234 2.21 -12.92 -9.28
N GLY A 235 1.76 -13.21 -8.07
CA GLY A 235 2.47 -13.97 -7.07
C GLY A 235 2.14 -15.45 -7.12
N GLY A 236 1.08 -15.88 -7.79
CA GLY A 236 0.72 -17.29 -7.69
C GLY A 236 -0.31 -17.78 -8.69
N ASP A 237 -0.76 -18.98 -8.40
CA ASP A 237 -1.91 -19.61 -8.99
C ASP A 237 -3.16 -19.05 -8.29
N VAL A 238 -3.82 -18.10 -8.95
CA VAL A 238 -5.01 -17.43 -8.42
C VAL A 238 -6.12 -18.43 -8.08
N GLU A 239 -6.27 -19.51 -8.86
CA GLU A 239 -7.30 -20.52 -8.62
C GLU A 239 -7.00 -21.26 -7.32
N ARG A 240 -5.73 -21.53 -7.05
CA ARG A 240 -5.30 -22.07 -5.76
C ARG A 240 -5.52 -21.09 -4.61
N VAL A 241 -5.28 -19.80 -4.82
CA VAL A 241 -5.53 -18.76 -3.81
C VAL A 241 -7.00 -18.72 -3.42
N CYS A 242 -7.89 -18.64 -4.42
CA CYS A 242 -9.34 -18.65 -4.22
C CYS A 242 -9.79 -19.92 -3.52
N TYR A 243 -9.37 -21.10 -4.01
CA TYR A 243 -9.74 -22.39 -3.45
C TYR A 243 -9.43 -22.50 -1.95
N GLU A 244 -8.22 -22.13 -1.52
CA GLU A 244 -7.80 -22.24 -0.11
C GLU A 244 -8.59 -21.32 0.82
N LEU A 245 -8.96 -20.13 0.35
CA LEU A 245 -9.79 -19.19 1.11
C LEU A 245 -11.27 -19.60 1.11
N GLU A 246 -11.77 -20.19 0.03
CA GLU A 246 -13.11 -20.80 0.00
C GLU A 246 -13.23 -21.95 0.99
N GLN A 247 -12.19 -22.80 1.11
CA GLN A 247 -12.14 -23.82 2.17
C GLN A 247 -12.13 -23.19 3.58
N ALA A 248 -11.64 -21.97 3.74
CA ALA A 248 -11.68 -21.22 4.99
C ALA A 248 -13.05 -20.56 5.27
N GLY A 249 -14.02 -20.68 4.36
CA GLY A 249 -15.38 -20.14 4.50
C GLY A 249 -15.59 -18.75 3.88
N ILE A 250 -14.66 -18.28 3.06
CA ILE A 250 -14.75 -16.98 2.37
C ILE A 250 -15.28 -17.20 0.96
N ARG A 251 -16.40 -16.56 0.60
CA ARG A 251 -16.96 -16.67 -0.74
C ARG A 251 -16.31 -15.65 -1.68
N PHE A 252 -15.73 -16.11 -2.77
CA PHE A 252 -15.27 -15.20 -3.82
C PHE A 252 -16.43 -14.70 -4.68
N LEU A 253 -16.42 -13.40 -4.98
CA LEU A 253 -17.30 -12.74 -5.95
C LEU A 253 -16.46 -12.37 -7.18
N ARG A 254 -16.13 -13.37 -8.00
CA ARG A 254 -15.31 -13.17 -9.20
C ARG A 254 -16.19 -12.82 -10.38
N ASN A 255 -16.44 -11.53 -10.56
CA ASN A 255 -17.42 -11.07 -11.52
C ASN A 255 -18.77 -11.74 -11.19
N GLU A 256 -19.21 -11.57 -9.95
CA GLU A 256 -20.49 -12.08 -9.49
C GLU A 256 -21.14 -11.07 -8.57
N ALA A 257 -22.45 -11.21 -8.37
CA ALA A 257 -23.19 -10.38 -7.45
C ALA A 257 -24.09 -11.21 -6.55
N VAL A 258 -24.30 -10.72 -5.34
CA VAL A 258 -25.19 -11.29 -4.35
C VAL A 258 -26.07 -10.20 -3.76
N SER A 259 -27.28 -10.54 -3.35
CA SER A 259 -28.12 -9.64 -2.56
C SER A 259 -27.85 -9.86 -1.08
N ILE A 260 -27.51 -8.79 -0.37
CA ILE A 260 -27.32 -8.78 1.08
C ILE A 260 -28.34 -7.81 1.69
N GLY A 261 -28.89 -8.13 2.85
CA GLY A 261 -29.86 -7.26 3.49
C GLY A 261 -30.56 -7.87 4.70
N ARG A 262 -31.52 -7.13 5.24
CA ARG A 262 -32.31 -7.51 6.41
C ARG A 262 -33.73 -6.97 6.26
N ASN A 263 -34.68 -7.60 6.93
CA ASN A 263 -36.10 -7.18 6.96
C ASN A 263 -36.74 -7.04 5.56
N GLY A 264 -36.35 -7.88 4.60
CA GLY A 264 -36.91 -7.90 3.24
C GLY A 264 -36.35 -6.84 2.28
N ALA A 265 -35.55 -5.89 2.78
CA ALA A 265 -34.80 -4.96 1.94
C ALA A 265 -33.41 -5.54 1.61
N THR A 266 -32.87 -5.22 0.43
CA THR A 266 -31.56 -5.68 -0.02
C THR A 266 -30.76 -4.61 -0.74
N VAL A 267 -29.44 -4.67 -0.61
CA VAL A 267 -28.48 -4.07 -1.55
C VAL A 267 -27.81 -5.17 -2.35
N THR A 268 -27.40 -4.87 -3.58
CA THR A 268 -26.57 -5.75 -4.39
C THR A 268 -25.10 -5.50 -4.03
N LEU A 269 -24.40 -6.54 -3.58
CA LEU A 269 -22.96 -6.56 -3.43
C LEU A 269 -22.36 -7.28 -4.65
N ALA A 270 -21.67 -6.54 -5.50
CA ALA A 270 -21.01 -7.09 -6.69
C ALA A 270 -19.50 -7.10 -6.50
N GLY A 271 -18.83 -8.17 -6.90
CA GLY A 271 -17.37 -8.26 -6.90
C GLY A 271 -16.81 -8.33 -8.30
N LEU A 272 -15.71 -7.61 -8.53
CA LEU A 272 -14.95 -7.63 -9.77
C LEU A 272 -13.60 -8.28 -9.53
N ASP A 273 -13.26 -9.21 -10.41
CA ASP A 273 -11.96 -9.91 -10.41
C ASP A 273 -10.85 -8.95 -10.91
N ASP A 274 -9.62 -9.03 -10.37
CA ASP A 274 -8.51 -8.17 -10.83
C ASP A 274 -8.05 -8.55 -12.25
N PHE A 275 -7.54 -7.53 -12.96
CA PHE A 275 -7.15 -7.47 -14.38
C PHE A 275 -6.27 -8.63 -14.92
N TYR A 276 -5.57 -9.43 -14.12
CA TYR A 276 -4.71 -10.47 -14.69
C TYR A 276 -5.42 -11.70 -15.31
N ALA A 277 -6.74 -11.63 -15.53
CA ALA A 277 -7.51 -12.44 -16.48
C ALA A 277 -7.13 -12.24 -17.98
N ARG A 278 -5.88 -11.85 -18.26
CA ARG A 278 -5.27 -11.71 -19.60
C ARG A 278 -5.28 -13.01 -20.43
N SER A 279 -5.67 -14.12 -19.81
CA SER A 279 -5.79 -15.47 -20.37
C SER A 279 -7.15 -15.78 -21.00
N LEU A 280 -8.13 -14.87 -20.98
CA LEU A 280 -9.42 -15.07 -21.65
C LEU A 280 -9.39 -14.42 -23.07
N PRO A 281 -9.34 -15.21 -24.16
CA PRO A 281 -9.16 -14.71 -25.53
C PRO A 281 -10.25 -13.75 -26.01
N GLU A 282 -11.44 -13.85 -25.43
CA GLU A 282 -12.63 -13.07 -25.78
C GLU A 282 -12.56 -11.57 -25.42
N TYR A 283 -11.55 -11.12 -24.66
CA TYR A 283 -11.45 -9.74 -24.17
C TYR A 283 -10.46 -8.84 -24.92
N VAL A 284 -9.49 -9.42 -25.63
CA VAL A 284 -8.44 -8.64 -26.33
C VAL A 284 -8.99 -7.91 -27.57
N GLU A 285 -10.11 -8.35 -28.14
CA GLU A 285 -10.63 -7.81 -29.40
C GLU A 285 -11.45 -6.51 -29.29
N ARG A 286 -11.83 -6.04 -28.09
CA ARG A 286 -12.83 -4.96 -27.93
C ARG A 286 -12.36 -3.66 -27.25
N GLY A 287 -11.08 -3.32 -27.38
CA GLY A 287 -10.58 -1.94 -27.57
C GLY A 287 -11.10 -0.75 -26.74
N ARG A 288 -11.65 -0.92 -25.52
CA ARG A 288 -12.09 0.22 -24.67
C ARG A 288 -11.51 0.24 -23.25
N ASP A 289 -11.02 -0.89 -22.75
CA ASP A 289 -10.34 -1.02 -21.48
C ASP A 289 -9.14 -1.93 -21.73
N LEU A 290 -7.93 -1.50 -21.35
CA LEU A 290 -6.73 -2.34 -21.43
C LEU A 290 -6.93 -3.63 -20.61
N ASP A 291 -7.90 -3.60 -19.70
CA ASP A 291 -8.02 -4.53 -18.61
C ASP A 291 -9.29 -5.40 -18.56
N GLY A 292 -10.27 -5.16 -19.43
CA GLY A 292 -11.48 -5.99 -19.56
C GLY A 292 -12.48 -5.92 -18.38
N VAL A 293 -12.04 -5.47 -17.19
CA VAL A 293 -12.85 -5.32 -15.97
C VAL A 293 -14.10 -4.49 -16.23
N LEU A 294 -13.97 -3.35 -16.91
CA LEU A 294 -15.12 -2.49 -17.20
C LEU A 294 -16.09 -3.11 -18.21
N SER A 295 -15.58 -3.91 -19.16
CA SER A 295 -16.41 -4.62 -20.11
C SER A 295 -17.23 -5.73 -19.44
N VAL A 296 -16.66 -6.38 -18.43
CA VAL A 296 -17.38 -7.36 -17.60
C VAL A 296 -18.46 -6.66 -16.80
N TRP A 297 -18.13 -5.55 -16.12
CA TRP A 297 -19.09 -4.76 -15.36
C TRP A 297 -20.27 -4.27 -16.22
N GLU A 298 -20.00 -3.72 -17.41
CA GLU A 298 -21.03 -3.25 -18.36
C GLU A 298 -22.05 -4.36 -18.72
N ARG A 299 -21.63 -5.62 -18.80
CA ARG A 299 -22.54 -6.75 -19.03
C ARG A 299 -23.30 -7.16 -17.78
N GLN A 300 -22.62 -7.15 -16.63
CA GLN A 300 -23.22 -7.65 -15.38
C GLN A 300 -24.26 -6.70 -14.82
N VAL A 301 -24.01 -5.39 -14.95
CA VAL A 301 -24.94 -4.38 -14.44
C VAL A 301 -26.34 -4.53 -15.05
N GLN A 302 -26.43 -5.09 -16.27
CA GLN A 302 -27.67 -5.45 -16.93
C GLN A 302 -28.32 -6.65 -16.23
N GLY A 303 -29.20 -6.38 -15.26
CA GLY A 303 -29.93 -7.39 -14.49
C GLY A 303 -29.69 -7.32 -12.98
N MET A 304 -28.74 -6.50 -12.52
CA MET A 304 -28.54 -6.25 -11.10
C MET A 304 -29.58 -5.28 -10.54
N GLY A 305 -30.18 -5.66 -9.41
CA GLY A 305 -30.99 -4.75 -8.58
C GLY A 305 -30.15 -3.61 -8.00
N SER A 306 -30.78 -2.46 -7.75
CA SER A 306 -30.18 -1.33 -7.05
C SER A 306 -30.66 -1.29 -5.59
N PRO A 307 -29.86 -0.71 -4.67
CA PRO A 307 -28.55 -0.10 -4.90
C PRO A 307 -27.41 -1.12 -5.04
N ARG A 308 -26.33 -0.74 -5.73
CA ARG A 308 -25.17 -1.58 -6.07
C ARG A 308 -23.90 -1.10 -5.39
N ILE A 309 -23.38 -1.88 -4.45
CA ILE A 309 -22.08 -1.68 -3.84
C ILE A 309 -21.09 -2.60 -4.56
N VAL A 310 -20.04 -2.02 -5.14
CA VAL A 310 -19.05 -2.75 -5.93
C VAL A 310 -17.76 -2.92 -5.14
N LEU A 311 -17.29 -4.15 -5.04
CA LEU A 311 -15.97 -4.50 -4.53
C LEU A 311 -15.03 -4.63 -5.74
N CYS A 312 -13.94 -3.87 -5.73
CA CYS A 312 -12.84 -4.05 -6.65
C CYS A 312 -11.53 -3.85 -5.92
N HIS A 313 -10.45 -4.49 -6.37
CA HIS A 313 -9.18 -4.28 -5.72
C HIS A 313 -8.61 -2.88 -6.03
N ARG A 314 -8.68 -2.46 -7.31
CA ARG A 314 -8.07 -1.22 -7.78
C ARG A 314 -9.03 -0.02 -7.78
N PRO A 315 -8.71 1.07 -7.07
CA PRO A 315 -9.59 2.23 -6.97
C PRO A 315 -9.65 3.08 -8.25
N TYR A 316 -8.73 2.88 -9.21
CA TYR A 316 -8.70 3.65 -10.47
C TYR A 316 -9.96 3.45 -11.33
N TYR A 317 -10.71 2.36 -11.11
CA TYR A 317 -11.95 2.08 -11.84
C TYR A 317 -13.16 2.87 -11.31
N PHE A 318 -13.01 3.67 -10.25
CA PHE A 318 -14.13 4.34 -9.58
C PHE A 318 -15.06 5.10 -10.53
N GLU A 319 -14.53 6.09 -11.24
CA GLU A 319 -15.34 6.96 -12.10
C GLU A 319 -16.00 6.17 -13.25
N PRO A 320 -15.28 5.27 -13.98
CA PRO A 320 -15.91 4.40 -14.96
C PRO A 320 -17.00 3.46 -14.39
N LEU A 321 -16.78 2.85 -13.21
CA LEU A 321 -17.76 1.95 -12.59
C LEU A 321 -19.05 2.69 -12.24
N VAL A 322 -18.90 3.89 -11.69
CA VAL A 322 -19.99 4.78 -11.34
C VAL A 322 -20.77 5.23 -12.58
N LEU A 323 -20.08 5.63 -13.66
CA LEU A 323 -20.72 5.96 -14.94
C LEU A 323 -21.54 4.80 -15.51
N LEU A 324 -21.09 3.56 -15.27
CA LEU A 324 -21.77 2.34 -15.69
C LEU A 324 -22.85 1.86 -14.71
N GLY A 325 -23.10 2.58 -13.60
CA GLY A 325 -24.22 2.33 -12.71
C GLY A 325 -23.88 1.68 -11.37
N ALA A 326 -22.62 1.75 -10.92
CA ALA A 326 -22.28 1.49 -9.52
C ALA A 326 -22.82 2.62 -8.62
N ASP A 327 -23.34 2.27 -7.44
CA ASP A 327 -23.89 3.25 -6.48
C ASP A 327 -22.90 3.61 -5.37
N ALA A 328 -22.05 2.66 -4.98
CA ALA A 328 -20.86 2.89 -4.16
C ALA A 328 -19.75 1.88 -4.49
N VAL A 329 -18.51 2.20 -4.14
CA VAL A 329 -17.34 1.33 -4.39
C VAL A 329 -16.51 1.17 -3.10
N ILE A 330 -15.99 -0.04 -2.86
CA ILE A 330 -15.02 -0.33 -1.80
C ILE A 330 -13.80 -0.96 -2.46
N ALA A 331 -12.62 -0.37 -2.22
CA ALA A 331 -11.37 -0.79 -2.84
C ALA A 331 -10.15 -0.78 -1.91
N GLY A 332 -9.08 -1.46 -2.32
CA GLY A 332 -7.79 -1.54 -1.62
C GLY A 332 -6.63 -1.07 -2.50
N HIS A 333 -5.59 -1.91 -2.66
CA HIS A 333 -4.49 -1.82 -3.61
C HIS A 333 -3.38 -0.81 -3.31
N THR A 334 -3.73 0.36 -2.79
CA THR A 334 -2.79 1.49 -2.72
C THR A 334 -1.99 1.54 -1.44
N HIS A 335 -2.32 0.69 -0.46
CA HIS A 335 -1.70 0.67 0.88
C HIS A 335 -1.75 2.00 1.64
N GLY A 336 -2.64 2.92 1.27
CA GLY A 336 -2.57 4.31 1.75
C GLY A 336 -1.27 5.03 1.37
N GLY A 337 -0.63 4.62 0.27
CA GLY A 337 0.66 5.13 -0.16
C GLY A 337 1.86 4.44 0.46
N GLN A 338 1.66 3.65 1.53
CA GLN A 338 2.66 2.94 2.35
C GLN A 338 3.72 3.84 2.98
N ILE A 339 4.34 4.75 2.23
CA ILE A 339 5.31 5.75 2.67
C ILE A 339 4.81 7.12 2.21
N VAL A 340 4.07 7.80 3.09
CA VAL A 340 3.53 9.14 2.84
C VAL A 340 4.45 10.19 3.45
N VAL A 341 5.19 10.90 2.61
CA VAL A 341 6.19 11.89 3.05
C VAL A 341 5.50 13.16 3.55
N ALA A 342 4.46 13.60 2.87
CA ALA A 342 3.61 14.71 3.28
C ALA A 342 2.24 14.64 2.58
N GLU A 343 1.25 15.29 3.17
CA GLU A 343 -0.08 15.51 2.59
C GLU A 343 -0.25 17.02 2.38
N ILE A 344 -0.62 17.43 1.16
CA ILE A 344 -0.83 18.84 0.81
C ILE A 344 -2.22 18.96 0.18
N GLY A 345 -3.20 19.33 0.99
CA GLY A 345 -4.61 19.30 0.56
C GLY A 345 -5.03 17.86 0.23
N SER A 346 -5.52 17.63 -0.99
CA SER A 346 -5.87 16.30 -1.50
C SER A 346 -4.69 15.52 -2.08
N LEU A 347 -3.50 16.13 -2.20
CA LEU A 347 -2.32 15.49 -2.77
C LEU A 347 -1.56 14.69 -1.70
N SER A 348 -1.42 13.39 -1.92
CA SER A 348 -0.53 12.53 -1.14
C SER A 348 0.85 12.45 -1.82
N LEU A 349 1.90 12.95 -1.16
CA LEU A 349 3.29 12.76 -1.62
C LEU A 349 3.77 11.36 -1.21
N SER A 350 3.38 10.36 -2.00
CA SER A 350 3.72 8.95 -1.82
C SER A 350 3.90 8.26 -3.18
N PRO A 351 4.54 7.08 -3.25
CA PRO A 351 4.60 6.30 -4.48
C PRO A 351 3.23 6.06 -5.13
N ALA A 352 2.21 5.74 -4.33
CA ALA A 352 0.85 5.56 -4.84
C ALA A 352 0.23 6.88 -5.32
N GLY A 353 0.45 7.99 -4.62
CA GLY A 353 -0.08 9.31 -5.03
C GLY A 353 0.50 9.86 -6.34
N ILE A 354 1.61 9.30 -6.84
CA ILE A 354 2.16 9.63 -8.16
C ILE A 354 1.37 8.96 -9.29
N VAL A 355 0.81 7.77 -9.03
CA VAL A 355 0.13 6.94 -10.03
C VAL A 355 -1.39 6.90 -9.86
N SER A 356 -1.90 7.28 -8.68
CA SER A 356 -3.31 7.29 -8.32
C SER A 356 -3.74 8.63 -7.72
N PRO A 357 -4.89 9.18 -8.14
CA PRO A 357 -5.57 10.22 -7.36
C PRO A 357 -6.29 9.64 -6.13
N TYR A 358 -6.54 8.33 -6.09
CA TYR A 358 -7.23 7.64 -5.00
C TYR A 358 -6.23 6.86 -4.17
N VAL A 359 -5.88 7.35 -2.98
CA VAL A 359 -4.81 6.77 -2.15
C VAL A 359 -5.37 6.13 -0.88
N ALA A 360 -6.24 6.81 -0.14
CA ALA A 360 -6.92 6.27 1.03
C ALA A 360 -8.10 7.14 1.42
N GLY A 361 -9.10 6.55 2.07
CA GLY A 361 -10.25 7.27 2.61
C GLY A 361 -11.42 7.36 1.63
N THR A 362 -12.34 8.27 1.94
CA THR A 362 -13.59 8.43 1.20
C THR A 362 -13.44 9.45 0.08
N TYR A 363 -13.89 9.08 -1.11
CA TYR A 363 -13.96 9.91 -2.31
C TYR A 363 -15.41 10.01 -2.77
N TRP A 364 -15.76 11.13 -3.40
CA TRP A 364 -17.02 11.30 -4.12
C TRP A 364 -16.73 11.43 -5.61
N SER A 365 -17.64 10.95 -6.44
CA SER A 365 -17.52 11.06 -7.89
C SER A 365 -17.69 12.51 -8.33
N THR A 366 -16.86 12.90 -9.28
CA THR A 366 -16.96 14.21 -9.96
C THR A 366 -17.78 14.14 -11.24
N LEU A 367 -18.10 12.93 -11.71
CA LEU A 367 -18.84 12.69 -12.96
C LEU A 367 -20.32 12.36 -12.74
N VAL A 368 -20.65 11.72 -11.61
CA VAL A 368 -22.03 11.35 -11.27
C VAL A 368 -22.31 11.75 -9.83
N SER A 369 -23.35 12.54 -9.63
CA SER A 369 -23.71 13.01 -8.29
C SER A 369 -24.07 11.85 -7.38
N ARG A 370 -23.78 12.04 -6.09
CA ARG A 370 -24.13 11.08 -5.03
C ARG A 370 -23.60 9.67 -5.27
N ARG A 371 -22.30 9.58 -5.53
CA ARG A 371 -21.58 8.32 -5.67
C ARG A 371 -20.29 8.41 -4.90
N TRP A 372 -20.02 7.40 -4.09
CA TRP A 372 -18.89 7.40 -3.18
C TRP A 372 -18.05 6.15 -3.34
N MET A 373 -16.75 6.31 -3.09
CA MET A 373 -15.82 5.22 -2.94
C MET A 373 -15.13 5.33 -1.60
N TYR A 374 -14.87 4.19 -0.98
CA TYR A 374 -13.92 4.08 0.11
C TYR A 374 -12.70 3.27 -0.32
N VAL A 375 -11.50 3.80 -0.08
CA VAL A 375 -10.23 3.12 -0.33
C VAL A 375 -9.56 2.81 1.01
N THR A 376 -9.49 1.53 1.36
CA THR A 376 -8.80 1.10 2.58
C THR A 376 -7.28 1.11 2.40
N ARG A 377 -6.56 1.37 3.49
CA ARG A 377 -5.08 1.27 3.51
C ARG A 377 -4.58 -0.17 3.57
N GLY A 378 -5.45 -1.14 3.84
CA GLY A 378 -5.10 -2.54 4.06
C GLY A 378 -4.12 -2.78 5.22
N ILE A 379 -3.72 -4.02 5.45
CA ILE A 379 -2.91 -4.38 6.64
C ILE A 379 -1.45 -4.75 6.33
N GLY A 380 -1.18 -5.26 5.13
CA GLY A 380 0.11 -5.81 4.71
C GLY A 380 1.07 -4.76 4.17
N THR A 381 2.18 -5.20 3.58
CA THR A 381 3.16 -4.31 2.94
C THR A 381 3.74 -4.98 1.73
N VAL A 382 4.07 -4.18 0.71
CA VAL A 382 4.78 -4.63 -0.50
C VAL A 382 6.12 -3.93 -0.63
N GLY A 383 7.12 -4.61 -1.20
CA GLY A 383 8.45 -4.02 -1.36
C GLY A 383 9.16 -3.72 -0.04
N ILE A 384 9.21 -2.45 0.34
CA ILE A 384 9.82 -2.01 1.61
C ILE A 384 8.81 -2.28 2.73
N PRO A 385 9.11 -3.15 3.72
CA PRO A 385 8.17 -3.55 4.76
C PRO A 385 8.06 -2.50 5.87
N ILE A 386 7.81 -1.25 5.49
CA ILE A 386 7.72 -0.08 6.36
C ILE A 386 6.48 0.71 5.96
N ARG A 387 5.63 1.02 6.94
CA ARG A 387 4.53 1.96 6.81
C ARG A 387 4.87 3.27 7.52
N TRP A 388 4.88 4.37 6.78
CA TRP A 388 5.12 5.74 7.28
C TRP A 388 3.92 6.62 6.94
N ASN A 389 3.28 7.20 7.96
CA ASN A 389 2.03 7.97 7.83
C ASN A 389 0.88 7.23 7.11
N ALA A 390 0.98 5.90 6.97
CA ALA A 390 -0.03 5.03 6.36
C ALA A 390 -0.26 3.78 7.23
N PRO A 391 -0.77 3.95 8.47
CA PRO A 391 -0.90 2.83 9.40
C PRO A 391 -1.82 1.73 8.83
N PRO A 392 -1.57 0.45 9.19
CA PRO A 392 -2.47 -0.66 8.86
C PRO A 392 -3.90 -0.35 9.28
N GLU A 393 -4.86 -0.80 8.47
CA GLU A 393 -6.28 -0.46 8.63
C GLU A 393 -7.19 -1.68 8.52
N ILE A 394 -8.11 -1.77 9.49
CA ILE A 394 -9.39 -2.48 9.44
C ILE A 394 -10.46 -1.40 9.36
N THR A 395 -11.43 -1.54 8.48
CA THR A 395 -12.49 -0.53 8.34
C THR A 395 -13.82 -1.09 8.83
N HIS A 396 -14.52 -0.31 9.66
CA HIS A 396 -15.93 -0.49 9.95
C HIS A 396 -16.73 0.54 9.14
N ILE A 397 -17.36 0.10 8.06
CA ILE A 397 -18.23 0.94 7.23
C ILE A 397 -19.67 0.82 7.72
N ARG A 398 -20.35 1.95 7.92
CA ARG A 398 -21.78 2.06 8.18
C ARG A 398 -22.47 2.63 6.95
N LEU A 399 -23.44 1.92 6.39
CA LEU A 399 -24.23 2.43 5.27
C LEU A 399 -25.18 3.53 5.74
N VAL A 400 -25.20 4.65 5.01
CA VAL A 400 -26.11 5.78 5.27
C VAL A 400 -26.81 6.23 3.99
N PRO A 401 -28.01 6.82 4.06
CA PRO A 401 -28.66 7.38 2.88
C PRO A 401 -27.83 8.52 2.27
N ALA A 402 -27.69 8.51 0.95
CA ALA A 402 -27.14 9.65 0.22
C ALA A 402 -28.14 10.80 0.17
N VAL A 403 -27.96 11.83 1.00
CA VAL A 403 -28.86 12.99 1.09
C VAL A 403 -28.69 13.91 -0.14
N GLU A 404 -29.73 14.69 -0.48
CA GLU A 404 -29.63 15.79 -1.47
C GLU A 404 -28.96 16.96 -0.75
N GLU A 405 -27.90 17.53 -1.30
CA GLU A 405 -27.57 18.91 -0.93
C GLU A 405 -28.71 19.78 -1.47
N ALA A 406 -29.42 20.44 -0.56
CA ALA A 406 -30.58 21.28 -0.84
C ALA A 406 -30.23 22.56 -1.57
#